data_AF-A0A1S8A8P8-F1
#
_entry.id   AF-A0A1S8A8P8-F1
#
_cell.length_a   1.000
_cell.length_b   1.000
_cell.length_c   1.000
_cell.angle_alpha   90.00
_cell.angle_beta   90.00
_cell.angle_gamma   90.00
#
_symmetry.space_group_name_H-M   'P 1'
#
loop_
_entity.id
_entity.type
_entity.pdbx_description
1 polymer ?
#
loop_
_entity_poly.entity_id
_entity_poly.type
_entity_poly.pdbx_seq_one_letter_code
_entity_poly.pdbx_strand_id
1 'polypeptide(L)'
;MSKKEGIALQSPPAPLNDDEPDEWDKRIFSTGCADENANLTDCYWKKKDWRLCKGEMEIFRACWKKHGNDARTSTQDNTEEKKVN
;
A
#
# COMPACT_ATOMS: atom_id res chain seq x y z
N MET A 1 -27.03 28.66 -14.17
CA MET A 1 -26.56 28.20 -12.85
C MET A 1 -25.79 26.91 -13.06
N SER A 2 -24.48 26.95 -12.78
CA SER A 2 -23.43 26.09 -13.31
C SER A 2 -23.65 24.58 -13.16
N LYS A 3 -23.45 23.88 -14.28
CA LYS A 3 -23.36 22.43 -14.36
C LYS A 3 -21.99 21.97 -13.86
N LYS A 4 -22.02 21.06 -12.88
CA LYS A 4 -21.17 19.86 -12.74
C LYS A 4 -19.66 20.07 -12.73
N GLU A 5 -19.10 20.15 -11.53
CA GLU A 5 -17.67 19.95 -11.28
C GLU A 5 -17.43 18.50 -10.84
N GLY A 6 -16.59 17.79 -11.59
CA GLY A 6 -16.04 16.50 -11.20
C GLY A 6 -14.73 16.68 -10.46
N ILE A 7 -14.44 15.75 -9.55
CA ILE A 7 -13.10 15.30 -9.15
C ILE A 7 -13.27 13.87 -8.61
N ALA A 8 -12.55 12.93 -9.23
CA ALA A 8 -12.47 11.52 -8.87
C ALA A 8 -11.59 11.31 -7.63
N LEU A 9 -11.97 10.36 -6.75
CA LEU A 9 -11.17 9.52 -5.84
C LEU A 9 -12.22 8.58 -5.17
N GLN A 10 -12.12 7.27 -4.99
CA GLN A 10 -11.10 6.22 -5.11
C GLN A 10 -11.85 4.86 -5.03
N SER A 11 -11.18 3.77 -5.38
CA SER A 11 -11.62 2.36 -5.43
C SER A 11 -12.71 1.90 -4.45
N PRO A 12 -13.56 0.93 -4.84
CA PRO A 12 -14.32 0.17 -3.85
C PRO A 12 -13.33 -0.55 -2.92
N PRO A 13 -13.56 -0.56 -1.59
CA PRO A 13 -12.71 -1.28 -0.66
C PRO A 13 -12.78 -2.77 -0.99
N ALA A 14 -11.62 -3.40 -1.18
CA ALA A 14 -11.53 -4.86 -1.16
C ALA A 14 -12.14 -5.37 0.16
N PRO A 15 -12.85 -6.52 0.15
CA PRO A 15 -13.46 -7.04 1.37
C PRO A 15 -12.38 -7.24 2.43
N LEU A 16 -12.53 -6.50 3.54
CA LEU A 16 -11.72 -6.62 4.74
C LEU A 16 -12.09 -7.95 5.42
N ASN A 17 -11.42 -9.03 5.03
CA ASN A 17 -11.33 -10.18 5.91
C ASN A 17 -10.25 -9.82 6.94
N ASP A 18 -10.67 -9.13 8.01
CA ASP A 18 -9.82 -8.57 9.09
C ASP A 18 -8.93 -9.63 9.77
N ASP A 19 -9.26 -10.92 9.57
CA ASP A 19 -8.52 -12.06 10.11
C ASP A 19 -7.36 -12.57 9.22
N GLU A 20 -7.23 -12.12 7.95
CA GLU A 20 -6.10 -12.52 7.09
C GLU A 20 -5.15 -11.36 6.80
N PRO A 21 -3.82 -11.54 7.00
CA PRO A 21 -2.86 -10.54 6.57
C PRO A 21 -2.97 -10.36 5.06
N ASP A 22 -3.03 -9.10 4.61
CA ASP A 22 -3.12 -8.77 3.20
C ASP A 22 -1.85 -9.23 2.45
N GLU A 23 -1.86 -9.18 1.12
CA GLU A 23 -0.70 -9.60 0.32
C GLU A 23 0.58 -8.76 0.58
N TRP A 24 0.42 -7.56 1.16
CA TRP A 24 1.52 -6.68 1.49
C TRP A 24 2.11 -7.04 2.85
N ASP A 25 1.28 -7.21 3.87
CA ASP A 25 1.61 -7.70 5.21
C ASP A 25 2.26 -9.08 5.13
N LYS A 26 1.69 -10.00 4.34
CA LYS A 26 2.30 -11.32 4.08
C LYS A 26 3.74 -11.18 3.56
N ARG A 27 3.99 -10.25 2.63
CA ARG A 27 5.34 -9.97 2.12
C ARG A 27 6.23 -9.33 3.19
N ILE A 28 5.72 -8.36 3.94
CA ILE A 28 6.45 -7.67 5.02
C ILE A 28 6.90 -8.66 6.10
N PHE A 29 6.02 -9.54 6.54
CA PHE A 29 6.36 -10.59 7.50
C PHE A 29 7.32 -11.62 6.91
N SER A 30 7.21 -11.95 5.62
CA SER A 30 8.09 -12.95 4.98
C SER A 30 9.54 -12.48 4.78
N THR A 31 9.77 -11.18 4.58
CA THR A 31 11.11 -10.66 4.32
C THR A 31 11.87 -10.29 5.59
N GLY A 32 11.20 -10.22 6.73
CA GLY A 32 11.82 -9.74 7.98
C GLY A 32 11.96 -8.22 8.05
N CYS A 33 11.28 -7.47 7.16
CA CYS A 33 11.21 -5.99 7.24
C CYS A 33 10.05 -5.50 8.13
N ALA A 34 9.53 -6.38 8.98
CA ALA A 34 8.37 -6.12 9.82
C ALA A 34 8.68 -5.09 10.92
N ASP A 35 9.92 -5.07 11.43
CA ASP A 35 10.34 -4.11 12.45
C ASP A 35 10.41 -2.68 11.88
N GLU A 36 10.93 -2.52 10.68
CA GLU A 36 10.95 -1.22 9.99
C GLU A 36 9.53 -0.76 9.64
N ASN A 37 8.66 -1.68 9.23
CA ASN A 37 7.25 -1.38 8.99
C ASN A 37 6.51 -0.98 10.28
N ALA A 38 6.80 -1.66 11.39
CA ALA A 38 6.25 -1.33 12.71
C ALA A 38 6.71 0.07 13.14
N ASN A 39 8.00 0.39 12.99
CA ASN A 39 8.53 1.73 13.29
C ASN A 39 7.90 2.84 12.44
N LEU A 40 7.67 2.58 11.15
CA LEU A 40 6.96 3.51 10.27
C LEU A 40 5.51 3.73 10.71
N THR A 41 4.81 2.64 11.03
CA THR A 41 3.43 2.66 11.52
C THR A 41 3.32 3.37 12.87
N ASP A 42 4.28 3.15 13.77
CA ASP A 42 4.39 3.83 15.05
C ASP A 42 4.62 5.33 14.89
N CYS A 43 5.49 5.73 13.97
CA CYS A 43 5.72 7.14 13.68
C CYS A 43 4.43 7.81 13.19
N TYR A 44 3.68 7.15 12.29
CA TYR A 44 2.38 7.64 11.86
C TYR A 44 1.37 7.67 13.01
N TRP A 45 1.33 6.67 13.89
CA TRP A 45 0.42 6.70 15.03
C TRP A 45 0.68 7.87 15.96
N LYS A 46 1.96 8.21 16.20
CA LYS A 46 2.37 9.32 17.07
C LYS A 46 2.13 10.68 16.42
N LYS A 47 2.50 10.85 15.15
CA LYS A 47 2.49 12.16 14.46
C LYS A 47 1.24 12.41 13.62
N LYS A 48 0.54 11.33 13.21
CA LYS A 48 -0.57 11.34 12.25
C LYS A 48 -0.23 11.96 10.89
N ASP A 49 1.06 12.09 10.57
CA ASP A 49 1.56 12.62 9.31
C ASP A 49 2.75 11.79 8.81
N TRP A 50 2.56 11.12 7.67
CA TRP A 50 3.57 10.28 7.04
C TRP A 50 4.75 11.10 6.48
N ARG A 51 4.57 12.40 6.20
CA ARG A 51 5.64 13.28 5.70
C ARG A 51 6.71 13.51 6.76
N LEU A 52 6.30 13.51 8.03
CA LEU A 52 7.20 13.63 9.18
C LEU A 52 7.88 12.30 9.54
N CYS A 53 7.53 11.21 8.85
CA CYS A 53 8.07 9.85 9.02
C CYS A 53 8.93 9.42 7.83
N LYS A 54 9.50 10.41 7.12
CA LYS A 54 10.29 10.16 5.90
C LYS A 54 11.53 9.30 6.19
N GLY A 55 12.17 9.47 7.35
CA GLY A 55 13.35 8.69 7.72
C GLY A 55 13.02 7.21 7.89
N GLU A 56 11.95 6.92 8.62
CA GLU A 56 11.41 5.58 8.85
C GLU A 56 10.97 4.94 7.53
N MET A 57 10.37 5.74 6.63
CA MET A 57 9.99 5.29 5.29
C MET A 57 11.20 4.93 4.42
N GLU A 58 12.31 5.68 4.51
CA GLU A 58 13.55 5.37 3.80
C GLU A 58 14.23 4.11 4.34
N ILE A 59 14.20 3.90 5.66
CA ILE A 59 14.70 2.67 6.30
C ILE A 59 13.88 1.45 5.83
N PHE A 60 12.55 1.54 5.87
CA PHE A 60 11.68 0.48 5.36
C PHE A 60 11.97 0.18 3.88
N ARG A 61 12.06 1.21 3.02
CA ARG A 61 12.39 1.03 1.60
C ARG A 61 13.76 0.41 1.38
N ALA A 62 14.75 0.74 2.19
CA ALA A 62 16.08 0.16 2.11
C ALA A 62 16.05 -1.33 2.46
N CYS A 63 15.32 -1.74 3.50
CA CYS A 63 15.08 -3.14 3.80
C CYS A 63 14.34 -3.82 2.64
N TRP A 64 13.22 -3.24 2.21
CA TRP A 64 12.37 -3.75 1.14
C TRP A 64 13.13 -4.05 -0.15
N LYS A 65 14.03 -3.13 -0.54
CA LYS A 65 14.88 -3.27 -1.72
C LYS A 65 15.92 -4.40 -1.57
N LYS A 66 16.52 -4.56 -0.39
CA LYS A 66 17.48 -5.66 -0.13
C LYS A 66 16.84 -7.04 -0.31
N HIS A 67 15.56 -7.17 -0.01
CA HIS A 67 14.80 -8.41 -0.16
C HIS A 67 14.19 -8.61 -1.56
N GLY A 68 14.53 -7.75 -2.53
CA GLY A 68 14.08 -7.91 -3.91
C GLY A 68 12.61 -7.58 -4.16
N ASN A 69 11.95 -6.90 -3.22
CA ASN A 69 10.56 -6.44 -3.39
C ASN A 69 10.46 -5.05 -4.04
N ASP A 70 11.53 -4.55 -4.68
CA ASP A 70 11.51 -3.22 -5.34
C ASP A 70 10.80 -3.23 -6.69
N ALA A 71 10.53 -4.42 -7.24
CA ALA A 71 9.63 -4.59 -8.36
C ALA A 71 8.26 -4.01 -7.98
N ARG A 72 7.87 -2.93 -8.65
CA ARG A 72 6.52 -2.40 -8.55
C ARG A 72 5.57 -3.56 -8.82
N THR A 73 4.74 -3.90 -7.85
CA THR A 73 3.66 -4.88 -8.05
C THR A 73 2.93 -4.47 -9.33
N SER A 74 2.86 -5.38 -10.29
CA SER A 74 2.16 -5.13 -11.55
C SER A 74 0.76 -4.65 -11.21
N THR A 75 0.33 -3.54 -11.81
CA THR A 75 -1.08 -3.13 -11.76
C THR A 75 -1.90 -4.33 -12.23
N GLN A 76 -2.76 -4.89 -11.39
CA GLN A 76 -3.76 -5.86 -11.86
C GLN A 76 -4.73 -5.06 -12.74
N ASP A 77 -4.53 -5.12 -14.06
CA ASP A 77 -5.53 -4.67 -15.01
C ASP A 77 -6.74 -5.58 -14.87
N ASN A 78 -7.82 -5.11 -14.24
CA ASN A 78 -9.11 -5.81 -14.16
C ASN A 78 -9.75 -5.86 -15.56
N THR A 79 -9.17 -6.65 -16.46
CA THR A 79 -9.61 -6.83 -17.85
C THR A 79 -10.61 -7.99 -17.95
N GLU A 80 -11.71 -7.89 -17.20
CA GLU A 80 -12.89 -8.76 -17.33
C GLU A 80 -13.99 -8.10 -18.20
N GLU A 81 -13.64 -7.18 -19.10
CA GLU A 81 -14.58 -6.58 -20.06
C GLU A 81 -14.08 -6.70 -21.50
N LYS A 82 -14.47 -7.79 -22.17
CA LYS A 82 -14.73 -7.96 -23.62
C LYS A 82 -14.28 -9.33 -24.15
N LYS A 83 -15.07 -10.37 -23.84
CA LYS A 83 -15.25 -11.51 -24.75
C LYS A 83 -16.71 -11.95 -24.76
N VAL A 84 -17.59 -11.08 -25.26
CA VAL A 84 -18.80 -11.52 -25.95
C VAL A 84 -18.55 -11.22 -27.41
N ASN A 85 -18.10 -12.25 -28.12
CA ASN A 85 -18.11 -12.31 -29.58
C ASN A 85 -19.41 -12.98 -30.01
#